data_AF-A0A4R5KR72-F1
#
_entry.id   AF-A0A4R5KR72-F1
#
_cell.length_a   1.000
_cell.length_b   1.000
_cell.length_c   1.000
_cell.angle_alpha   90.00
_cell.angle_beta   90.00
_cell.angle_gamma   90.00
#
_symmetry.space_group_name_H-M   'P 1'
#
loop_
_entity.id
_entity.type
_entity.pdbx_description
1 polymer ?
#
loop_
_entity_poly.entity_id
_entity_poly.type
_entity_poly.pdbx_seq_one_letter_code
_entity_poly.pdbx_strand_id
1 'polypeptide(L)'
;MQDKPYFCPNCRSNRVKFSMISSFSQRFMKDALTGTVQEVTEPQQIQDTEPTIQCLVCSFTGNEMRFIKQAEREPRSVTPTDPSYS
;
A
#
# COMPACT_ATOMS: atom_id res chain seq x y z
N MET A 1 3.87 -9.81 1.84
CA MET A 1 2.93 -9.50 0.75
C MET A 1 2.52 -10.81 0.13
N GLN A 2 1.22 -11.05 -0.06
CA GLN A 2 0.75 -12.32 -0.63
C GLN A 2 0.81 -12.28 -2.15
N ASP A 3 1.19 -13.40 -2.78
CA ASP A 3 1.11 -13.57 -4.24
C ASP A 3 -0.35 -13.82 -4.66
N LYS A 4 -1.18 -12.78 -4.49
CA LYS A 4 -2.62 -12.79 -4.79
C LYS A 4 -3.01 -11.55 -5.58
N PRO A 5 -3.97 -11.64 -6.51
CA PRO A 5 -4.46 -10.48 -7.24
C PRO A 5 -5.08 -9.43 -6.31
N TYR A 6 -4.83 -8.16 -6.61
CA TYR A 6 -5.51 -7.04 -5.94
C TYR A 6 -6.55 -6.41 -6.84
N PHE A 7 -7.62 -5.95 -6.22
CA PHE A 7 -8.60 -5.09 -6.87
C PHE A 7 -9.01 -4.00 -5.88
N CYS A 8 -8.88 -2.74 -6.26
CA CYS A 8 -9.17 -1.63 -5.34
C CYS A 8 -10.67 -1.58 -5.00
N PRO A 9 -11.07 -1.70 -3.72
CA PRO A 9 -12.48 -1.66 -3.34
C PRO A 9 -13.10 -0.27 -3.42
N ASN A 10 -12.28 0.79 -3.49
CA ASN A 10 -12.75 2.17 -3.54
C ASN A 10 -13.02 2.63 -4.97
N CYS A 11 -12.00 2.61 -5.85
CA CYS A 11 -12.16 3.10 -7.22
C CYS A 11 -12.72 2.06 -8.20
N ARG A 12 -12.71 0.77 -7.84
CA ARG A 12 -13.28 -0.32 -8.64
C ARG A 12 -12.72 -0.41 -10.07
N SER A 13 -11.54 0.15 -10.32
CA SER A 13 -10.87 0.14 -11.63
C SER A 13 -9.42 -0.36 -11.56
N ASN A 14 -8.70 -0.04 -10.48
CA ASN A 14 -7.29 -0.39 -10.36
C ASN A 14 -7.07 -1.85 -9.93
N ARG A 15 -6.22 -2.56 -10.69
CA ARG A 15 -5.79 -3.94 -10.43
C ARG A 15 -4.27 -4.14 -10.50
N VAL A 16 -3.50 -3.05 -10.65
CA VAL A 16 -2.07 -3.13 -11.00
C VAL A 16 -1.20 -2.17 -10.20
N LYS A 17 -1.62 -0.91 -10.00
CA LYS A 17 -0.76 0.12 -9.42
C LYS A 17 -1.01 0.28 -7.93
N PHE A 18 -0.22 -0.38 -7.09
CA PHE A 18 -0.31 -0.29 -5.64
C PHE A 18 1.06 0.02 -5.02
N SER A 19 1.06 0.63 -3.85
CA SER A 19 2.25 0.79 -2.99
C SER A 19 1.98 0.16 -1.63
N MET A 20 3.05 -0.28 -0.97
CA MET A 20 3.02 -0.66 0.44
C MET A 20 3.50 0.54 1.26
N ILE A 21 2.77 0.85 2.33
CA ILE A 21 3.17 1.86 3.30
C ILE A 21 3.95 1.16 4.41
N SER A 22 5.09 1.74 4.77
CA SER A 22 5.93 1.29 5.88
C SER A 22 6.08 2.42 6.89
N SER A 23 5.94 2.09 8.17
CA SER A 23 6.02 3.07 9.26
C SER A 23 7.41 3.03 9.90
N PHE A 24 7.94 4.20 10.27
CA PHE A 24 9.21 4.32 10.99
C PHE A 24 9.03 5.21 12.21
N SER A 25 9.61 4.80 13.34
CA SER A 25 9.72 5.61 14.55
C SER A 25 11.10 6.27 14.56
N GLN A 26 11.12 7.59 14.69
CA GLN A 26 12.36 8.34 14.88
C GLN A 26 12.20 9.23 16.10
N ARG A 27 13.10 9.08 17.07
CA ARG A 27 13.10 9.88 18.30
C ARG A 27 14.06 11.04 18.13
N PHE A 28 13.73 12.16 18.75
CA PHE A 28 14.61 13.32 18.78
C PHE A 28 14.41 14.08 20.10
N MET A 29 15.43 14.83 20.50
CA MET A 29 15.39 15.73 21.64
C MET A 29 15.59 17.16 21.16
N LYS A 30 14.84 18.09 21.74
CA LYS A 30 14.94 19.52 21.43
C LYS A 30 15.31 20.32 22.68
N ASP A 31 15.99 21.43 22.44
CA ASP A 31 16.14 22.49 23.43
C ASP A 31 14.77 23.12 23.75
N ALA A 32 14.47 23.27 25.04
CA ALA A 32 13.14 23.70 25.49
C ALA A 32 12.87 25.20 25.26
N LEU A 33 13.91 26.03 25.14
CA LEU A 33 13.77 27.49 24.98
C LEU A 33 13.84 27.92 23.52
N THR A 34 14.75 27.32 22.76
CA THR A 34 15.05 27.69 21.36
C THR A 34 14.37 26.76 20.35
N GLY A 35 13.97 25.56 20.75
CA GLY A 35 13.39 24.54 19.86
C GLY A 35 14.39 23.84 18.94
N THR A 36 15.69 24.12 19.10
CA THR A 36 16.78 23.50 18.33
C THR A 36 16.84 22.00 18.58
N VAL A 37 16.97 21.19 17.54
CA VAL A 37 17.17 19.74 17.67
C VAL A 37 18.58 19.47 18.16
N GLN A 38 18.71 18.76 19.28
CA GLN A 38 19.98 18.44 19.92
C GLN A 38 20.41 17.01 19.63
N GLU A 39 19.45 16.08 19.58
CA GLU A 39 19.71 14.67 19.33
C GLU A 39 18.66 14.11 18.38
N VAL A 40 19.07 13.17 17.53
CA VAL A 40 18.21 12.45 16.59
C VAL A 40 18.67 11.00 16.55
N THR A 41 17.75 10.06 16.73
CA THR A 41 18.05 8.64 16.53
C THR A 41 17.93 8.28 15.06
N GLU A 42 18.53 7.16 14.67
CA GLU A 42 18.20 6.56 13.39
C GLU A 42 16.72 6.13 13.36
N PRO A 43 16.05 6.24 12.20
CA PRO A 43 14.70 5.71 12.04
C PRO A 43 14.67 4.20 12.24
N GLN A 44 13.79 3.74 13.13
CA GLN A 44 13.54 2.32 13.34
C GLN A 44 12.24 1.91 12.67
N GLN A 45 12.29 0.87 11.83
CA GLN A 45 11.09 0.35 11.19
C GLN A 45 10.11 -0.17 12.25
N ILE A 46 8.88 0.32 12.21
CA ILE A 46 7.78 -0.20 13.03
C ILE A 46 7.27 -1.44 12.30
N GLN A 47 7.29 -2.58 12.98
CA GLN A 47 6.71 -3.81 12.44
C GLN A 47 5.19 -3.73 12.55
N ASP A 48 4.55 -3.44 11.42
CA ASP A 48 3.11 -3.52 11.30
C ASP A 48 2.68 -4.99 11.26
N THR A 49 1.65 -5.36 12.04
CA THR A 49 1.11 -6.73 12.07
C THR A 49 0.44 -7.11 10.75
N GLU A 50 -0.12 -6.13 10.05
CA GLU A 50 -0.67 -6.29 8.70
C GLU A 50 -0.12 -5.22 7.76
N PRO A 51 0.26 -5.58 6.52
CA PRO A 51 0.73 -4.61 5.55
C PRO A 51 -0.38 -3.64 5.15
N THR A 52 -0.04 -2.35 5.18
CA THR A 52 -0.91 -1.28 4.69
C THR A 52 -0.64 -1.05 3.21
N ILE A 53 -1.67 -1.16 2.39
CA ILE A 53 -1.61 -1.01 0.92
C ILE A 53 -2.34 0.26 0.50
N GLN A 54 -1.74 1.02 -0.40
CA GLN A 54 -2.33 2.20 -1.03
C GLN A 54 -2.57 1.95 -2.52
N CYS A 55 -3.76 2.33 -2.98
CA CYS A 55 -4.10 2.39 -4.40
C CYS A 55 -3.49 3.65 -5.03
N LEU A 56 -2.64 3.51 -6.05
CA LEU A 56 -2.02 4.66 -6.73
C LEU A 56 -2.92 5.33 -7.78
N VAL A 57 -4.19 4.93 -7.88
CA VAL A 57 -5.18 5.56 -8.76
C VAL A 57 -6.10 6.50 -7.99
N CYS A 58 -6.55 6.12 -6.79
CA CYS A 58 -7.49 6.91 -6.00
C CYS A 58 -7.00 7.21 -4.57
N SER A 59 -5.75 6.86 -4.26
CA SER A 59 -5.11 7.07 -2.96
C SER A 59 -5.77 6.39 -1.76
N PHE A 60 -6.74 5.48 -1.99
CA PHE A 60 -7.35 4.71 -0.91
C PHE A 60 -6.32 3.80 -0.25
N THR A 61 -6.25 3.84 1.08
CA THR A 61 -5.32 3.09 1.90
C THR A 61 -6.09 2.14 2.83
N GLY A 62 -5.62 0.91 2.99
CA GLY A 62 -6.19 -0.05 3.92
C GLY A 62 -5.34 -1.32 4.03
N ASN A 63 -5.78 -2.28 4.84
CA ASN A 63 -5.07 -3.55 4.94
C ASN A 63 -5.13 -4.35 3.63
N GLU A 64 -4.07 -5.12 3.37
CA GLU A 64 -3.89 -5.96 2.18
C GLU A 64 -5.12 -6.85 1.88
N MET A 65 -5.71 -7.44 2.92
CA MET A 65 -6.85 -8.34 2.79
C MET A 65 -8.10 -7.71 2.15
N ARG A 66 -8.30 -6.40 2.25
CA ARG A 66 -9.43 -5.72 1.59
C ARG A 66 -9.29 -5.74 0.07
N PHE A 67 -8.08 -5.62 -0.44
CA PHE A 67 -7.80 -5.64 -1.88
C PHE A 67 -7.88 -7.06 -2.44
N ILE A 68 -7.38 -8.04 -1.68
CA ILE A 68 -7.47 -9.47 -2.02
C ILE A 68 -8.92 -9.93 -2.08
N LYS A 69 -9.70 -9.71 -1.00
CA LYS A 69 -11.12 -10.13 -0.96
C LYS A 69 -11.95 -9.48 -2.06
N GLN A 70 -11.60 -8.26 -2.44
CA GLN A 70 -12.26 -7.59 -3.54
C GLN A 70 -11.92 -8.23 -4.90
N ALA A 71 -10.68 -8.67 -5.11
CA ALA A 71 -10.31 -9.42 -6.31
C ALA A 71 -10.95 -10.82 -6.34
N GLU A 72 -11.09 -11.48 -5.19
CA GLU A 72 -11.78 -12.77 -5.07
C GLU A 72 -13.28 -12.65 -5.40
N ARG A 73 -13.93 -11.54 -4.98
CA ARG A 73 -15.33 -11.25 -5.30
C ARG A 73 -15.55 -10.93 -6.78
N GLU A 74 -14.59 -10.26 -7.41
CA GLU A 74 -14.66 -9.85 -8.81
C GLU A 74 -13.37 -10.29 -9.53
N PRO A 75 -13.23 -11.60 -9.80
CA PRO A 75 -12.04 -12.13 -10.45
C PRO A 75 -11.95 -11.59 -11.87
N ARG A 76 -10.74 -11.24 -12.30
CA ARG A 76 -10.50 -10.89 -13.71
C ARG A 76 -10.38 -12.20 -14.47
N SER A 77 -11.34 -12.50 -15.33
CA SER A 77 -11.20 -13.59 -16.31
C SER A 77 -10.18 -13.19 -17.37
N VAL A 78 -9.35 -14.15 -17.77
CA VAL A 78 -8.52 -13.99 -18.96
C VAL A 78 -9.46 -14.12 -20.15
N THR A 79 -9.64 -13.06 -20.94
CA THR A 79 -10.31 -13.19 -22.23
C THR A 79 -9.29 -13.71 -23.22
N PRO A 80 -9.49 -14.89 -23.84
CA PRO A 80 -8.66 -15.32 -24.95
C PRO A 80 -8.83 -14.31 -26.08
N THR A 81 -7.78 -13.55 -26.38
CA THR A 81 -7.70 -12.81 -27.64
C THR A 81 -7.13 -13.78 -28.66
N ASP A 82 -7.95 -14.21 -29.62
CA ASP A 82 -7.48 -14.91 -30.82
C ASP A 82 -7.39 -13.86 -31.93
N PRO A 83 -6.22 -13.21 -32.13
CA PRO A 83 -6.11 -12.18 -33.13
C PRO A 83 -6.05 -12.83 -34.52
N SER A 84 -7.17 -12.81 -35.24
CA SER A 84 -7.18 -13.08 -36.68
C SER A 84 -6.62 -11.85 -37.40
N TYR A 85 -5.32 -11.87 -37.68
CA TYR A 85 -4.72 -10.94 -38.64
C TYR A 85 -4.99 -11.52 -40.04
N SER A 86 -5.87 -10.86 -40.80
CA SER A 86 -6.09 -11.10 -42.24
C SER A 86 -5.19 -10.21 -43.08
#